data_AF-A0A7C5QR59-F1
#
_entry.id   AF-A0A7C5QR59-F1
#
_cell.length_a   1.000
_cell.length_b   1.000
_cell.length_c   1.000
_cell.angle_alpha   90.00
_cell.angle_beta   90.00
_cell.angle_gamma   90.00
#
_symmetry.space_group_name_H-M   'P 1'
#
loop_
_entity.id
_entity.type
_entity.pdbx_description
1 polymer ?
#
loop_
_entity_poly.entity_id
_entity_poly.type
_entity_poly.pdbx_seq_one_letter_code
_entity_poly.pdbx_strand_id
1 'polypeptide(L)' 'GFANILGGCCGSTPDHIAAIAKGVANTTPRQIPSIPPTLQLSGLEPFSLAG' A
#
# COMPACT_ATOMS: atom_id res chain seq x y z
N GLY A 1 -5.12 4.15 -7.81
CA GLY A 1 -4.78 4.21 -6.38
C GLY A 1 -3.44 3.55 -6.11
N PHE A 2 -2.90 3.68 -4.90
CA PHE A 2 -1.60 3.13 -4.50
C PHE A 2 -1.68 1.96 -3.49
N ALA A 3 -2.80 1.81 -2.78
CA ALA A 3 -2.97 0.81 -1.73
C ALA A 3 -4.34 0.11 -1.84
N ASN A 4 -4.41 -1.10 -1.31
CA ASN A 4 -5.64 -1.88 -1.12
C ASN A 4 -5.97 -2.14 0.35
N ILE A 5 -5.00 -1.91 1.24
CA ILE A 5 -5.13 -2.10 2.67
C ILE A 5 -4.69 -0.80 3.32
N LEU A 6 -5.54 -0.26 4.18
CA LEU A 6 -5.31 0.98 4.92
C LEU A 6 -5.62 0.72 6.39
N GLY A 7 -4.86 1.34 7.28
CA GLY A 7 -4.98 1.13 8.71
C GLY A 7 -4.16 2.13 9.50
N GLY A 8 -3.81 1.74 10.73
CA GLY A 8 -3.00 2.54 11.64
C GLY A 8 -1.86 1.75 12.25
N CYS A 9 -0.93 2.49 12.86
CA CYS A 9 0.18 1.94 13.65
C CYS A 9 0.10 2.52 15.08
N CYS A 10 1.23 2.56 15.79
CA CYS A 10 1.33 3.17 17.11
C CYS A 10 0.77 4.61 17.13
N GLY A 11 -0.08 4.91 18.10
CA GLY A 11 -0.74 6.22 18.23
C GLY A 11 -1.99 6.42 17.37
N SER A 12 -2.41 5.41 16.59
CA SER A 12 -3.70 5.48 15.88
C SER A 12 -4.87 5.21 16.83
N THR A 13 -5.92 6.02 16.75
CA THR A 13 -7.15 5.86 17.53
C THR A 13 -8.29 5.34 16.65
N PRO A 14 -9.41 4.89 17.23
CA PRO A 14 -10.61 4.55 16.46
C PRO A 14 -11.08 5.67 15.53
N ASP A 15 -10.97 6.94 15.96
CA ASP A 15 -11.34 8.10 15.15
C ASP A 15 -10.51 8.24 13.88
N HIS A 16 -9.20 7.93 13.95
CA HIS A 16 -8.34 7.91 12.76
C HIS A 16 -8.80 6.86 11.75
N ILE A 17 -9.13 5.66 12.23
CA ILE A 17 -9.60 4.57 11.34
C ILE A 17 -10.95 4.93 10.72
N ALA A 18 -11.87 5.54 11.49
CA ALA A 18 -13.15 6.00 10.98
C ALA A 18 -12.99 7.08 9.90
N ALA A 19 -12.07 8.03 10.11
CA ALA A 19 -11.76 9.07 9.12
C ALA A 19 -11.19 8.47 7.82
N ILE A 20 -10.26 7.51 7.92
CA ILE A 20 -9.71 6.78 6.77
C ILE A 20 -10.85 6.07 6.01
N ALA A 21 -11.67 5.29 6.71
CA ALA A 21 -12.77 4.54 6.12
C ALA A 21 -13.76 5.46 5.39
N LYS A 22 -14.15 6.57 6.01
CA LYS A 22 -15.02 7.58 5.40
C LYS A 22 -14.38 8.20 4.14
N GLY A 23 -13.08 8.50 4.19
CA GLY A 23 -12.35 9.09 3.08
C GLY A 23 -12.27 8.20 1.84
N VAL A 24 -12.28 6.88 2.02
CA VAL A 24 -12.13 5.91 0.91
C VAL A 24 -13.41 5.15 0.56
N ALA A 25 -14.53 5.42 1.24
CA ALA A 25 -15.78 4.64 1.12
C ALA A 25 -16.30 4.45 -0.32
N ASN A 26 -16.07 5.43 -1.21
CA ASN A 26 -16.52 5.39 -2.60
C ASN A 26 -15.38 5.15 -3.61
N THR A 27 -14.21 4.72 -3.13
CA THR A 27 -13.06 4.43 -3.99
C THR A 27 -13.04 2.97 -4.39
N THR A 28 -12.84 2.68 -5.68
CA THR A 28 -12.64 1.31 -6.15
C THR A 28 -11.27 0.78 -5.72
N PRO A 29 -11.15 -0.49 -5.28
CA PRO A 29 -9.86 -1.12 -5.02
C PRO A 29 -8.91 -1.01 -6.21
N ARG A 30 -7.61 -0.86 -5.93
CA ARG A 30 -6.57 -0.81 -6.94
C ARG A 30 -6.45 -2.18 -7.61
N GLN A 31 -6.56 -2.20 -8.94
CA GLN A 31 -6.20 -3.37 -9.74
C GLN A 31 -4.71 -3.70 -9.58
N ILE A 32 -4.41 -4.96 -9.31
CA ILE A 32 -3.03 -5.43 -9.15
C ILE A 32 -2.43 -5.58 -10.56
N PRO A 33 -1.34 -4.87 -10.88
CA PRO A 33 -0.68 -5.00 -12.18
C PRO A 33 0.06 -6.33 -12.27
N SER A 34 0.17 -6.87 -13.49
CA SER A 34 1.09 -7.95 -13.80
C SER A 34 2.51 -7.40 -13.88
N ILE A 35 3.39 -7.86 -13.00
CA ILE A 35 4.82 -7.49 -12.99
C ILE A 35 5.68 -8.74 -13.15
N PRO A 36 6.86 -8.65 -13.81
CA PRO A 36 7.80 -9.76 -13.88
C PRO A 36 8.23 -10.21 -12.47
N PRO A 37 8.41 -11.52 -12.23
CA PRO A 37 8.84 -12.04 -10.92
C PRO A 37 10.36 -11.85 -10.73
N THR A 38 10.81 -10.60 -10.67
CA THR A 38 12.20 -10.25 -10.36
C THR A 38 12.37 -10.00 -8.86
N LEU A 39 13.55 -10.34 -8.32
CA LEU A 39 13.89 -9.99 -6.94
C LEU A 39 14.16 -8.48 -6.87
N GLN A 40 13.37 -7.76 -6.07
CA GLN A 40 13.51 -6.32 -5.84
C GLN A 40 13.72 -6.08 -4.36
N LEU A 41 14.78 -5.35 -4.00
CA LEU A 41 15.16 -5.12 -2.62
C LEU A 41 15.05 -3.62 -2.28
N SER A 42 14.48 -3.34 -1.10
CA SER A 42 14.51 -2.00 -0.51
C SER A 42 15.79 -1.82 0.29
N GLY A 43 16.68 -0.93 -0.17
CA GLY A 43 17.92 -0.56 0.50
C GLY A 43 18.21 0.94 0.34
N LEU A 44 19.48 1.34 0.49
CA LEU A 44 19.90 2.73 0.25
C LEU A 44 19.71 3.15 -1.21
N GLU A 45 19.73 2.19 -2.13
CA GLU A 45 19.54 2.38 -3.56
C GLU A 45 18.59 1.31 -4.10
N PRO A 46 17.79 1.60 -5.14
CA PRO A 46 16.97 0.60 -5.81
C PRO A 46 17.85 -0.51 -6.40
N PHE A 47 17.57 -1.76 -6.02
CA PHE A 47 18.27 -2.93 -6.56
C PHE A 47 17.28 -3.95 -7.11
N SER A 48 17.51 -4.39 -8.35
CA SER A 48 16.71 -5.41 -9.05
C SER A 48 17.64 -6.46 -9.65
N LEU A 49 17.46 -7.72 -9.30
CA LEU A 49 18.17 -8.83 -9.92
C LEU A 49 17.34 -9.33 -11.12
N ALA A 50 17.76 -8.95 -12.33
CA ALA A 50 17.26 -9.54 -13.57
C ALA A 50 18.11 -10.77 -13.90
N GLY A 51 17.47 -11.94 -13.96
CA GLY A 51 18.08 -13.18 -14.47
C GLY A 51 18.07 -13.22 -15.99
#